data_AF-A0A9N9SP13-F1
#
_entry.id   AF-A0A9N9SP13-F1
#
_cell.length_a   1.000
_cell.length_b   1.000
_cell.length_c   1.000
_cell.angle_alpha   90.00
_cell.angle_beta   90.00
_cell.angle_gamma   90.00
#
_symmetry.space_group_name_H-M   'P 1'
#
loop_
_entity.id
_entity.type
_entity.pdbx_description
1 polymer ?
#
loop_
_entity_poly.entity_id
_entity_poly.type
_entity_poly.pdbx_seq_one_letter_code
_entity_poly.pdbx_strand_id
1 'polypeptide(L)'
;MFTTKSRHESIASAFSNCKQQSDLKALKTDQYPTENHGEEDGYGEEEIQNLCKRFKLNNTKISNCFRGYVEANSPSRVPKDLISMLNCTKPIPCSSSECERSFSLISEIMTDLRTRFLTRHVSSLIFIKQHIPSINE
;
A
#
# COMPACT_ATOMS: atom_id res chain seq x y z
N MET A 1 24.10 -6.46 35.34
CA MET A 1 22.90 -6.56 34.48
C MET A 1 23.05 -5.53 33.38
N PHE A 2 23.58 -5.94 32.22
CA PHE A 2 23.89 -5.04 31.11
C PHE A 2 22.78 -5.18 30.06
N THR A 3 21.99 -4.12 29.88
CA THR A 3 20.98 -4.06 28.82
C THR A 3 21.62 -3.51 27.55
N THR A 4 21.74 -4.33 26.52
CA THR A 4 22.17 -3.87 25.19
C THR A 4 21.00 -3.13 24.54
N LYS A 5 21.08 -1.80 24.45
CA LYS A 5 20.17 -1.03 23.59
C LYS A 5 20.50 -1.34 22.13
N SER A 6 19.63 -2.12 21.49
CA SER A 6 19.59 -2.25 20.03
C SER A 6 19.19 -0.91 19.42
N ARG A 7 20.13 -0.21 18.80
CA ARG A 7 19.86 0.92 17.91
C ARG A 7 19.62 0.39 16.51
N HIS A 8 18.49 -0.28 16.31
CA HIS A 8 17.98 -0.50 14.96
C HIS A 8 17.21 0.77 14.57
N GLU A 9 17.93 1.76 14.05
CA GLU A 9 17.32 2.63 13.05
C GLU A 9 17.04 1.73 11.86
N SER A 10 15.76 1.41 11.66
CA SER A 10 15.28 0.80 10.44
C SER A 10 15.62 1.77 9.31
N ILE A 11 16.71 1.49 8.57
CA ILE A 11 16.79 1.89 7.16
C ILE A 11 15.84 0.97 6.39
N ALA A 12 14.58 0.95 6.82
CA ALA A 12 13.51 0.64 5.92
C ALA A 12 13.55 1.73 4.86
N SER A 13 13.07 1.40 3.68
CA SER A 13 12.70 2.28 2.58
C SER A 13 11.61 3.30 2.98
N ALA A 14 11.78 3.99 4.12
CA ALA A 14 10.87 4.94 4.72
C ALA A 14 10.66 6.17 3.82
N PHE A 15 11.64 6.49 2.97
CA PHE A 15 11.54 7.62 2.04
C PHE A 15 10.59 7.36 0.86
N SER A 16 10.41 6.12 0.39
CA SER A 16 9.54 5.82 -0.76
C SER A 16 8.12 5.40 -0.35
N ASN A 17 7.96 4.77 0.82
CA ASN A 17 6.65 4.32 1.33
C ASN A 17 5.81 5.47 1.91
N CYS A 18 6.42 6.44 2.61
CA CYS A 18 5.72 7.62 3.14
C CYS A 18 5.00 8.38 2.02
N LYS A 19 5.71 8.67 0.92
CA LYS A 19 5.14 9.43 -0.19
C LYS A 19 4.07 8.63 -0.96
N GLN A 20 4.19 7.32 -1.04
CA GLN A 20 3.14 6.49 -1.66
C GLN A 20 1.85 6.50 -0.83
N GLN A 21 1.99 6.45 0.50
CA GLN A 21 0.84 6.49 1.41
C GLN A 21 0.16 7.86 1.43
N SER A 22 0.91 8.95 1.25
CA SER A 22 0.31 10.28 1.05
C SER A 22 -0.43 10.36 -0.28
N ASP A 23 0.19 9.90 -1.37
CA ASP A 23 -0.43 9.92 -2.71
C ASP A 23 -1.73 9.09 -2.74
N LEU A 24 -1.80 7.97 -2.00
CA LEU A 24 -3.00 7.12 -1.88
C LEU A 24 -4.17 7.79 -1.15
N LYS A 25 -3.94 8.84 -0.35
CA LYS A 25 -5.02 9.54 0.37
C LYS A 25 -5.93 10.30 -0.59
N ALA A 26 -5.39 10.81 -1.70
CA ALA A 26 -6.18 11.51 -2.73
C ALA A 26 -7.23 10.61 -3.42
N LEU A 27 -7.13 9.28 -3.27
CA LEU A 27 -8.08 8.31 -3.79
C LEU A 27 -9.21 7.95 -2.82
N LYS A 28 -9.17 8.45 -1.58
CA LYS A 28 -10.18 8.18 -0.56
C LYS A 28 -11.43 9.02 -0.84
N THR A 29 -12.47 8.32 -1.32
CA THR A 29 -13.71 8.96 -1.78
C THR A 29 -14.50 9.66 -0.66
N ASP A 30 -14.26 9.26 0.60
CA ASP A 30 -14.78 9.87 1.81
C ASP A 30 -14.22 11.26 2.12
N GLN A 31 -13.16 11.69 1.43
CA GLN A 31 -12.48 12.98 1.65
C GLN A 31 -12.62 13.97 0.49
N TYR A 32 -13.37 13.66 -0.57
CA TYR A 32 -13.57 14.63 -1.64
C TYR A 32 -14.34 15.85 -1.13
N PRO A 33 -13.91 17.08 -1.47
CA PRO A 33 -14.62 18.28 -1.08
C PRO A 33 -16.03 18.27 -1.68
N THR A 34 -17.05 18.30 -0.83
CA THR A 34 -18.47 18.40 -1.23
C THR A 34 -18.83 19.81 -1.72
N GLU A 35 -17.95 20.78 -1.45
CA GLU A 35 -18.14 22.19 -1.76
C GLU A 35 -17.38 22.51 -3.05
N ASN A 36 -18.09 23.09 -4.01
CA ASN A 36 -17.54 23.54 -5.29
C ASN A 36 -16.50 24.64 -5.03
N HIS A 37 -15.27 24.27 -4.71
CA HIS A 37 -14.14 25.17 -4.86
C HIS A 37 -13.96 25.35 -6.36
N GLY A 38 -14.32 26.55 -6.83
CA GLY A 38 -14.25 26.92 -8.23
C GLY A 38 -12.86 26.65 -8.78
N GLU A 39 -12.83 26.02 -9.95
CA GLU A 39 -11.93 26.17 -11.11
C GLU A 39 -10.39 26.36 -10.94
N GLU A 40 -9.83 26.58 -9.76
CA GLU A 40 -8.43 27.02 -9.61
C GLU A 40 -7.49 26.08 -8.86
N ASP A 41 -7.98 25.17 -8.00
CA ASP A 41 -7.09 24.21 -7.31
C ASP A 41 -7.45 22.78 -7.68
N GLY A 42 -6.65 22.18 -8.58
CA GLY A 42 -6.74 20.78 -9.01
C GLY A 42 -6.49 19.79 -7.85
N TYR A 43 -7.47 19.63 -6.97
CA TYR A 43 -7.40 18.76 -5.80
C TYR A 43 -6.97 17.35 -6.20
N GLY A 44 -5.87 16.86 -5.62
CA GLY A 44 -5.40 15.50 -5.83
C GLY A 44 -4.75 15.24 -7.19
N GLU A 45 -4.66 16.21 -8.10
CA GLU A 45 -4.14 15.97 -9.46
C GLU A 45 -2.66 15.61 -9.44
N GLU A 46 -1.84 16.26 -8.61
CA GLU A 46 -0.42 15.93 -8.46
C GLU A 46 -0.24 14.49 -7.94
N GLU A 47 -1.03 14.10 -6.96
CA GLU A 47 -1.05 12.75 -6.39
C GLU A 47 -1.45 11.72 -7.44
N ILE A 48 -2.50 11.98 -8.23
CA ILE A 48 -2.91 11.11 -9.35
C ILE A 48 -1.79 11.01 -10.38
N GLN A 49 -1.14 12.11 -10.73
CA GLN A 49 -0.02 12.09 -11.68
C GLN A 49 1.16 11.26 -11.16
N ASN A 50 1.48 11.38 -9.87
CA ASN A 50 2.53 10.60 -9.21
C ASN A 50 2.18 9.11 -9.18
N LEU A 51 0.93 8.75 -8.87
CA LEU A 51 0.46 7.37 -8.92
C LEU A 51 0.49 6.80 -10.34
N CYS A 52 0.07 7.57 -11.34
CA CYS A 52 0.15 7.15 -12.75
C CYS A 52 1.60 6.86 -13.18
N LYS A 53 2.55 7.72 -12.77
CA LYS A 53 3.99 7.49 -13.02
C LYS A 53 4.49 6.21 -12.35
N ARG A 54 4.09 5.96 -11.09
CA ARG A 54 4.50 4.75 -10.34
C ARG A 54 3.93 3.46 -10.94
N PHE A 55 2.64 3.45 -11.26
CA PHE A 55 1.95 2.27 -11.81
C PHE A 55 2.10 2.12 -13.33
N LYS A 56 2.81 3.04 -13.99
CA LYS A 56 2.98 3.08 -15.45
C LYS A 56 1.64 3.09 -16.20
N LEU A 57 0.69 3.88 -15.69
CA LEU A 57 -0.63 4.06 -16.28
C LEU A 57 -0.68 5.32 -17.15
N ASN A 58 -1.71 5.42 -18.01
CA ASN A 58 -1.88 6.59 -18.87
C ASN A 58 -2.32 7.82 -18.07
N ASN A 59 -1.36 8.71 -17.80
CA ASN A 59 -1.54 9.91 -17.00
C ASN A 59 -2.63 10.84 -17.56
N THR A 60 -2.59 11.17 -18.86
CA THR A 60 -3.54 12.12 -19.45
C THR A 60 -4.97 11.61 -19.41
N LYS A 61 -5.16 10.31 -19.65
CA LYS A 61 -6.48 9.68 -19.60
C LYS A 61 -7.04 9.65 -18.18
N ILE A 62 -6.21 9.24 -17.22
CA ILE A 62 -6.63 9.08 -15.82
C ILE A 62 -6.89 10.43 -15.16
N SER A 63 -6.02 11.43 -15.34
CA SER A 63 -6.23 12.77 -14.79
C SER A 63 -7.52 13.42 -15.30
N ASN A 64 -7.80 13.30 -16.61
CA ASN A 64 -9.06 13.79 -17.17
C ASN A 64 -10.28 13.05 -16.62
N CYS A 65 -10.21 11.72 -16.47
CA CYS A 65 -11.28 10.94 -15.86
C CYS A 65 -11.48 11.27 -14.37
N PHE A 66 -10.40 11.54 -13.66
CA PHE A 66 -10.42 11.91 -12.25
C PHE A 66 -11.05 13.29 -12.05
N ARG A 67 -10.64 14.28 -12.84
CA ARG A 67 -11.25 15.62 -12.83
C ARG A 67 -12.75 15.55 -13.09
N GLY A 68 -13.18 14.84 -14.14
CA GLY A 68 -14.61 14.67 -14.42
C GLY A 68 -15.37 13.88 -13.35
N TYR A 69 -14.70 13.02 -12.59
CA TYR A 69 -15.31 12.29 -11.47
C TYR A 69 -15.53 13.20 -10.25
N VAL A 70 -14.56 14.07 -9.94
CA VAL A 70 -14.66 15.07 -8.86
C VAL A 70 -15.73 16.12 -9.21
N GLU A 71 -15.69 16.67 -10.43
CA GLU A 71 -16.67 17.67 -10.91
C GLU A 71 -18.12 17.13 -10.90
N ALA A 72 -18.31 15.86 -11.24
CA ALA A 72 -19.64 15.27 -11.29
C ALA A 72 -20.28 15.04 -9.90
N ASN A 73 -19.51 15.11 -8.81
CA ASN A 73 -19.96 14.88 -7.43
C ASN A 73 -20.91 13.67 -7.30
N SER A 74 -20.69 12.65 -8.13
CA SER A 74 -21.64 11.55 -8.34
C SER A 74 -20.99 10.24 -7.90
N PRO A 75 -21.33 9.70 -6.71
CA PRO A 75 -20.74 8.46 -6.19
C PRO A 75 -21.21 7.20 -6.95
N SER A 76 -22.16 7.35 -7.88
CA SER A 76 -22.86 6.21 -8.47
C SER A 76 -22.03 5.45 -9.53
N ARG A 77 -21.00 6.06 -10.13
CA ARG A 77 -20.21 5.39 -11.18
C ARG A 77 -18.77 5.89 -11.31
N VAL A 78 -17.84 5.08 -10.80
CA VAL A 78 -16.40 5.27 -11.03
C VAL A 78 -16.05 4.97 -12.50
N PRO A 79 -15.33 5.85 -13.22
CA PRO A 79 -14.88 5.61 -14.59
C PRO A 79 -14.00 4.36 -14.71
N LYS A 80 -14.11 3.63 -15.82
CA LYS A 80 -13.35 2.38 -16.06
C LYS A 80 -11.83 2.55 -15.91
N ASP A 81 -11.30 3.67 -16.38
CA ASP A 81 -9.86 3.97 -16.30
C ASP A 81 -9.43 4.26 -14.86
N LEU A 82 -10.27 4.91 -14.06
CA LEU A 82 -10.01 5.16 -12.64
C LEU A 82 -10.10 3.86 -11.82
N ILE A 83 -11.01 2.94 -12.18
CA ILE A 83 -11.09 1.59 -11.58
C ILE A 83 -9.78 0.82 -11.78
N SER A 84 -9.15 0.95 -12.95
CA SER A 84 -7.87 0.26 -13.23
C SER A 84 -6.78 0.70 -12.25
N MET A 85 -6.70 2.01 -11.97
CA MET A 85 -5.78 2.57 -10.99
C MET A 85 -6.13 2.14 -9.56
N LEU A 86 -7.42 2.16 -9.17
CA LEU A 86 -7.88 1.66 -7.87
C LEU A 86 -7.54 0.17 -7.68
N ASN A 87 -7.59 -0.63 -8.73
CA ASN A 87 -7.19 -2.03 -8.65
C ASN A 87 -5.68 -2.20 -8.42
N CYS A 88 -4.85 -1.30 -8.96
CA CYS A 88 -3.42 -1.26 -8.68
C CYS A 88 -3.10 -0.85 -7.24
N THR A 89 -3.97 -0.08 -6.58
CA THR A 89 -3.74 0.35 -5.19
C THR A 89 -4.17 -0.65 -4.13
N LYS A 90 -5.19 -1.48 -4.41
CA LYS A 90 -5.68 -2.54 -3.49
C LYS A 90 -4.60 -3.46 -2.88
N PRO A 91 -3.60 -3.96 -3.62
CA PRO A 91 -2.59 -4.85 -3.05
C PRO A 91 -1.54 -4.12 -2.20
N ILE A 92 -1.56 -2.78 -2.14
CA ILE A 92 -0.58 -2.04 -1.34
C ILE A 92 -0.97 -2.16 0.13
N PRO A 93 -0.09 -2.72 0.99
CA PRO A 93 -0.36 -2.76 2.42
C PRO A 93 -0.41 -1.34 2.98
N CYS A 94 -1.53 -1.01 3.62
CA CYS A 94 -1.75 0.31 4.21
C CYS A 94 -1.03 0.50 5.57
N SER A 95 -0.46 -0.57 6.14
CA SER A 95 0.17 -0.57 7.47
C SER A 95 1.33 -1.55 7.57
N SER A 96 2.32 -1.23 8.42
CA SER A 96 3.39 -2.14 8.81
C SER A 96 2.89 -3.35 9.60
N SER A 97 1.72 -3.24 10.24
CA SER A 97 1.11 -4.32 11.02
C SER A 97 0.83 -5.58 10.19
N GLU A 98 0.52 -5.43 8.90
CA GLU A 98 0.35 -6.57 7.97
C GLU A 98 1.68 -7.33 7.78
N CYS A 99 2.80 -6.61 7.77
CA CYS A 99 4.13 -7.20 7.69
C CYS A 99 4.57 -7.82 9.03
N GLU A 100 4.20 -7.20 10.16
CA GLU A 100 4.51 -7.69 11.52
C GLU A 100 3.91 -9.08 11.76
N ARG A 101 2.72 -9.37 11.24
CA ARG A 101 2.13 -10.72 11.28
C ARG A 101 3.07 -11.77 10.66
N SER A 102 3.71 -11.44 9.54
CA SER A 102 4.68 -12.34 8.89
C SER A 102 5.95 -12.51 9.72
N PHE A 103 6.40 -11.46 10.41
CA PHE A 103 7.54 -11.55 11.34
C PHE A 103 7.22 -12.38 12.58
N SER A 104 6.00 -12.33 13.12
CA SER A 104 5.57 -13.21 14.22
C SER A 104 5.61 -14.69 13.81
N LEU A 105 5.26 -15.02 12.57
CA LEU A 105 5.40 -16.39 12.04
C LEU A 105 6.86 -16.85 12.00
N ILE A 106 7.81 -15.93 11.80
CA ILE A 106 9.24 -16.25 11.83
C ILE A 106 9.64 -16.72 13.22
N SER A 107 9.17 -16.06 14.29
CA SER A 107 9.46 -16.47 15.67
C SER A 107 8.96 -17.88 15.98
N GLU A 108 7.88 -18.33 15.34
CA GLU A 108 7.38 -19.70 15.48
C GLU A 108 8.21 -20.71 14.66
N ILE A 109 8.72 -20.31 13.50
CA ILE A 109 9.59 -21.14 12.64
C ILE A 109 11.01 -21.23 13.22
N MET A 110 11.49 -20.15 13.83
CA MET A 110 12.81 -19.95 14.40
C MET A 110 12.76 -20.10 15.91
N THR A 111 12.70 -21.33 16.40
CA THR A 111 12.95 -21.63 17.81
C THR A 111 14.45 -21.80 18.04
N ASP A 112 14.91 -21.70 19.30
CA ASP A 112 16.33 -21.87 19.66
C ASP A 112 16.94 -23.19 19.15
N LEU A 113 16.13 -24.25 19.05
CA LEU A 113 16.51 -25.56 18.51
C LEU A 113 16.57 -25.61 16.97
N ARG A 114 15.90 -24.68 16.27
CA ARG A 114 15.75 -24.60 14.80
C ARG A 114 16.54 -23.45 14.15
N THR A 115 17.46 -22.83 14.88
CA THR A 115 18.26 -21.64 14.50
C THR A 115 19.22 -21.82 13.32
N ARG A 116 19.23 -22.96 12.62
CA ARG A 116 20.21 -23.27 11.56
C ARG A 116 19.73 -23.03 10.14
N PHE A 117 18.53 -22.49 9.93
CA PHE A 117 18.02 -22.23 8.59
C PHE A 117 18.65 -20.98 7.98
N LEU A 118 19.14 -21.12 6.76
CA LEU A 118 19.53 -19.99 5.92
C LEU A 118 18.29 -19.15 5.57
N THR A 119 18.48 -17.85 5.41
CA THR A 119 17.41 -16.87 5.10
C THR A 119 16.48 -17.33 3.97
N ARG A 120 17.03 -17.95 2.90
CA ARG A 120 16.27 -18.50 1.77
C ARG A 120 15.29 -19.61 2.15
N HIS A 121 15.63 -20.43 3.15
CA HIS A 121 14.77 -21.49 3.63
C HIS A 121 13.67 -20.91 4.53
N VAL A 122 14.01 -19.90 5.34
CA VAL A 122 13.04 -19.17 6.16
C VAL A 122 11.99 -18.49 5.29
N SER A 123 12.42 -17.76 4.27
CA SER A 123 11.50 -17.07 3.36
C SER A 123 10.56 -18.04 2.65
N SER A 124 11.07 -19.22 2.27
CA SER A 124 10.26 -20.28 1.66
C SER A 124 9.21 -20.84 2.65
N LEU A 125 9.59 -21.04 3.92
CA LEU A 125 8.68 -21.52 4.96
C LEU A 125 7.60 -20.49 5.33
N ILE A 126 7.96 -19.20 5.42
CA ILE A 126 6.98 -18.12 5.61
C ILE A 126 5.97 -18.13 4.46
N PHE A 127 6.44 -18.21 3.21
CA PHE A 127 5.58 -18.25 2.04
C PHE A 127 4.60 -19.42 2.08
N ILE A 128 5.10 -20.63 2.38
CA ILE A 128 4.28 -21.84 2.56
C ILE A 128 3.23 -21.61 3.66
N LYS A 129 3.63 -21.13 4.84
CA LYS A 129 2.72 -20.95 5.98
C LYS A 129 1.67 -19.86 5.76
N GLN A 130 1.98 -18.83 4.97
CA GLN A 130 1.09 -17.72 4.68
C GLN A 130 0.06 -18.04 3.59
N HIS A 131 0.43 -18.88 2.61
CA HIS A 131 -0.39 -19.10 1.41
C HIS A 131 -1.02 -20.49 1.30
N ILE A 132 -0.58 -21.48 2.08
CA ILE A 132 -1.23 -22.79 2.11
C ILE A 132 -2.44 -22.72 3.04
N PRO A 133 -3.66 -23.06 2.57
CA PRO A 133 -4.82 -23.17 3.44
C PRO A 133 -4.54 -24.19 4.54
N SER A 134 -4.91 -23.90 5.78
CA SER A 134 -4.84 -24.91 6.85
C SER A 134 -5.69 -26.10 6.44
N ILE A 135 -5.04 -27.23 6.18
CA ILE A 135 -5.71 -28.51 5.98
C ILE A 135 -6.19 -28.91 7.38
N ASN A 136 -7.41 -28.49 7.72
CA ASN A 136 -8.06 -28.95 8.93
C ASN A 136 -8.44 -30.42 8.68
N GLU A 137 -7.73 -31.34 9.33
CA GLU A 137 -8.20 -32.71 9.60
C GLU A 137 -9.22 -32.71 10.74
#